data_AF-C4J8F4-F1
#
_entry.id   AF-C4J8F4-F1
#
_cell.length_a   1.000
_cell.length_b   1.000
_cell.length_c   1.000
_cell.angle_alpha   90.00
_cell.angle_beta   90.00
_cell.angle_gamma   90.00
#
_symmetry.space_group_name_H-M   'P 1'
#
loop_
_entity.id
_entity.type
_entity.pdbx_description
1 polymer ?
#
loop_
_entity_poly.entity_id
_entity_poly.type
_entity_poly.pdbx_seq_one_letter_code
_entity_poly.pdbx_strand_id
1 'polypeptide(L)'
;MGSYPRVTDIQNNTYELFGPVNLFWSTRFDKAMTWFLTCLQEFAEFAISLDKQNNVPPEKSLKLPYKIDGDKVGSHTIVLSFNKNENWTKALKYMLCNLKWVLYWFIGNTSFAPPSVSLHTQSLKNKS
;
A
#
# COMPACT_ATOMS: atom_id res chain seq x y z
N MET A 1 -15.96 -4.05 4.77
CA MET A 1 -14.92 -3.09 5.18
C MET A 1 -14.98 -1.90 4.23
N GLY A 2 -15.74 -0.87 4.62
CA GLY A 2 -15.71 0.48 4.06
C GLY A 2 -14.86 1.36 4.97
N SER A 3 -15.46 2.34 5.65
CA SER A 3 -14.79 3.28 6.58
C SER A 3 -14.16 2.68 7.85
N TYR A 4 -14.12 1.34 7.99
CA TYR A 4 -13.58 0.63 9.16
C TYR A 4 -12.47 -0.36 8.76
N PRO A 5 -11.35 0.11 8.17
CA PRO A 5 -10.21 -0.73 7.82
C PRO A 5 -9.46 -1.22 9.07
N ARG A 6 -8.79 -2.36 8.94
CA ARG A 6 -8.02 -3.01 10.00
C ARG A 6 -6.76 -3.65 9.43
N VAL A 7 -5.72 -3.77 10.25
CA VAL A 7 -4.49 -4.52 9.94
C VAL A 7 -4.33 -5.62 10.98
N THR A 8 -3.90 -6.79 10.54
CA THR A 8 -3.66 -7.94 11.42
C THR A 8 -2.19 -8.30 11.36
N ASP A 9 -1.55 -8.46 12.52
CA ASP A 9 -0.16 -8.91 12.59
C ASP A 9 -0.05 -10.44 12.45
N ILE A 10 1.18 -10.94 12.32
CA ILE A 10 1.47 -12.38 12.19
C ILE A 10 1.04 -13.22 13.41
N GLN A 11 0.80 -12.57 14.55
CA GLN A 11 0.31 -13.20 15.78
C GLN A 11 -1.21 -13.16 15.88
N ASN A 12 -1.89 -12.77 14.79
CA ASN A 12 -3.34 -12.64 14.67
C ASN A 12 -3.95 -11.53 15.55
N ASN A 13 -3.14 -10.59 16.05
CA ASN A 13 -3.68 -9.40 16.69
C ASN A 13 -4.17 -8.44 15.63
N THR A 14 -5.42 -7.98 15.76
CA THR A 14 -6.03 -7.01 14.84
C THR A 14 -5.99 -5.62 15.44
N TYR A 15 -5.66 -4.63 14.62
CA TYR A 15 -5.57 -3.21 14.97
C TYR A 15 -6.43 -2.38 14.01
N GLU A 16 -7.07 -1.34 14.54
CA GLU A 16 -7.99 -0.46 13.83
C GLU A 16 -7.23 0.65 13.07
N LEU A 17 -7.49 0.79 11.77
CA LEU A 17 -6.98 1.88 10.92
C LEU A 17 -7.99 3.03 10.76
N PHE A 18 -9.03 3.05 11.60
CA PHE A 18 -9.94 4.18 11.73
C PHE A 18 -9.74 4.82 13.10
N GLY A 19 -10.13 6.08 13.20
CA GLY A 19 -9.57 7.01 14.18
C GLY A 19 -9.58 6.55 15.64
N PRO A 20 -8.75 7.18 16.49
CA PRO A 20 -8.89 7.06 17.92
C PRO A 20 -10.06 7.91 18.41
N VAL A 21 -10.97 7.31 19.19
CA VAL A 21 -12.11 8.03 19.80
C VAL A 21 -11.64 8.99 20.91
N ASN A 22 -10.45 8.75 21.49
CA ASN A 22 -9.76 9.63 22.45
C ASN A 22 -8.23 9.43 22.37
N LEU A 23 -7.45 10.39 22.90
CA LEU A 23 -5.97 10.36 22.97
C LEU A 23 -5.40 9.12 23.70
N PHE A 24 -6.19 8.45 24.56
CA PHE A 24 -5.75 7.20 25.20
C PHE A 24 -5.84 5.98 24.26
N TRP A 25 -6.61 6.07 23.18
CA TRP A 25 -6.78 5.02 22.17
C TRP A 25 -5.88 5.20 20.96
N SER A 26 -5.12 6.29 20.87
CA SER A 26 -4.21 6.54 19.75
C SER A 26 -3.07 5.54 19.69
N THR A 27 -2.69 4.87 20.79
CA THR A 27 -1.61 3.87 20.79
C THR A 27 -1.88 2.68 19.87
N ARG A 28 -3.12 2.18 19.83
CA ARG A 28 -3.52 1.10 18.91
C ARG A 28 -3.55 1.57 17.46
N PHE A 29 -4.07 2.78 17.25
CA PHE A 29 -4.11 3.41 15.93
C PHE A 29 -2.70 3.68 15.39
N ASP A 30 -1.80 4.20 16.21
CA ASP A 30 -0.40 4.46 15.88
C ASP A 30 0.30 3.16 15.50
N LYS A 31 0.07 2.09 16.26
CA LYS A 31 0.60 0.77 15.91
C LYS A 31 0.02 0.25 14.59
N ALA A 32 -1.28 0.45 14.33
CA ALA A 32 -1.91 0.09 13.06
C ALA A 32 -1.29 0.86 11.89
N MET A 33 -1.07 2.16 12.05
CA MET A 33 -0.46 3.02 11.03
C MET A 33 1.00 2.64 10.75
N THR A 34 1.77 2.31 11.79
CA THR A 34 3.14 1.79 11.63
C THR A 34 3.14 0.47 10.88
N TRP A 35 2.23 -0.46 11.22
CA TRP A 35 2.12 -1.72 10.48
C TRP A 35 1.72 -1.53 9.02
N PHE A 36 0.77 -0.62 8.74
CA PHE A 36 0.41 -0.27 7.37
C PHE A 36 1.62 0.25 6.60
N LEU A 37 2.45 1.07 7.26
CA LEU A 37 3.65 1.62 6.65
C LEU A 37 4.73 0.54 6.40
N THR A 38 4.87 -0.44 7.30
CA THR A 38 5.68 -1.64 7.08
C THR A 38 5.22 -2.38 5.83
N CYS A 39 3.93 -2.65 5.67
CA CYS A 39 3.40 -3.31 4.48
C CYS A 39 3.71 -2.53 3.18
N LEU A 40 3.64 -1.19 3.22
CA LEU A 40 3.99 -0.36 2.07
C LEU A 40 5.48 -0.47 1.73
N GLN A 41 6.36 -0.50 2.74
CA GLN A 41 7.79 -0.69 2.54
C GLN A 41 8.11 -2.06 1.94
N GLU A 42 7.56 -3.14 2.51
CA GLU A 42 7.74 -4.51 2.02
C GLU A 42 7.27 -4.65 0.57
N PHE A 43 6.13 -4.04 0.22
CA PHE A 43 5.66 -4.00 -1.16
C PHE A 43 6.65 -3.30 -2.09
N ALA A 44 7.18 -2.14 -1.68
CA ALA A 44 8.13 -1.41 -2.51
C ALA A 44 9.44 -2.17 -2.70
N GLU A 45 9.94 -2.85 -1.66
CA GLU A 45 11.11 -3.72 -1.74
C GLU A 45 10.89 -4.91 -2.67
N PHE A 46 9.71 -5.54 -2.60
CA PHE A 46 9.30 -6.57 -3.55
C PHE A 46 9.30 -6.04 -4.99
N ALA A 47 8.64 -4.90 -5.23
CA ALA A 47 8.54 -4.29 -6.55
C ALA A 47 9.91 -3.95 -7.15
N ILE A 48 10.82 -3.36 -6.35
CA ILE A 48 12.20 -3.07 -6.76
C ILE A 48 12.98 -4.36 -7.07
N SER A 49 12.75 -5.41 -6.29
CA SER A 49 13.41 -6.71 -6.52
C SER A 49 12.91 -7.37 -7.81
N LEU A 50 11.62 -7.25 -8.11
CA LEU A 50 11.04 -7.72 -9.36
C LEU A 50 11.59 -6.97 -10.57
N ASP A 51 11.70 -5.64 -10.48
CA ASP A 51 12.32 -4.81 -11.52
C ASP A 51 13.76 -5.24 -11.81
N LYS A 52 14.55 -5.52 -10.76
CA LYS A 52 15.92 -6.03 -10.89
C LYS A 52 15.95 -7.39 -11.60
N GLN A 53 15.07 -8.31 -11.23
CA GLN A 53 14.97 -9.63 -11.87
C GLN A 53 14.62 -9.53 -13.35
N ASN A 54 13.75 -8.58 -13.71
CA ASN A 54 13.33 -8.32 -15.08
C ASN A 54 14.29 -7.41 -15.88
N ASN A 55 15.45 -7.08 -15.32
CA ASN A 55 16.44 -6.18 -15.94
C ASN A 55 15.86 -4.81 -16.34
N VAL A 56 14.89 -4.30 -15.57
CA VAL A 56 14.33 -2.97 -15.79
C VAL A 56 15.42 -1.92 -15.54
N PRO A 57 15.65 -0.97 -16.47
CA PRO A 57 16.64 0.09 -16.27
C PRO A 57 16.37 0.87 -14.97
N PRO A 58 17.41 1.31 -14.24
CA PRO A 58 17.24 2.05 -12.98
C PRO A 58 16.41 3.33 -13.10
N GLU A 59 16.27 3.89 -14.30
CA GLU A 59 15.44 5.07 -14.56
C GLU A 59 13.95 4.77 -14.64
N LYS A 60 13.59 3.52 -14.94
CA LYS A 60 12.19 3.04 -15.04
C LYS A 60 11.76 2.21 -13.83
N SER A 61 12.70 1.81 -12.99
CA SER A 61 12.41 1.06 -11.77
C SER A 61 11.71 1.92 -10.72
N LEU A 62 10.88 1.29 -9.87
CA LEU A 62 10.18 1.96 -8.77
C LEU A 62 11.17 2.72 -7.87
N LYS A 63 10.89 4.00 -7.64
CA LYS A 63 11.57 4.82 -6.64
C LYS A 63 10.52 5.55 -5.81
N LEU A 64 10.51 5.26 -4.51
CA LEU A 64 9.66 6.02 -3.59
C LEU A 64 10.25 7.42 -3.39
N PRO A 65 9.46 8.49 -3.55
CA PRO A 65 9.94 9.86 -3.32
C PRO A 65 10.28 10.13 -1.85
N TYR A 66 9.64 9.43 -0.92
CA TYR A 66 9.87 9.57 0.51
C TYR A 66 10.33 8.25 1.12
N LYS A 67 11.53 8.24 1.72
CA LYS A 67 12.08 7.07 2.41
C LYS A 67 11.14 6.66 3.55
N ILE A 68 10.90 5.36 3.68
CA ILE A 68 10.21 4.77 4.84
C ILE A 68 11.28 4.21 5.79
N ASP A 69 11.15 4.51 7.09
CA ASP A 69 12.09 4.07 8.12
C ASP A 69 11.33 3.89 9.45
N GLY A 70 10.88 2.66 9.71
CA GLY A 70 10.05 2.35 10.87
C GLY A 70 8.73 3.11 10.84
N ASP A 71 8.53 4.01 11.80
CA ASP A 71 7.34 4.85 11.91
C ASP A 71 7.41 6.14 11.08
N LYS A 72 8.52 6.39 10.38
CA LYS A 72 8.76 7.64 9.63
C LYS A 72 8.59 7.48 8.14
N VAL A 73 8.02 8.51 7.53
CA VAL A 73 8.00 8.74 6.08
C VAL A 73 8.67 10.07 5.80
N GLY A 74 9.81 10.02 5.11
CA GLY A 74 10.73 11.16 5.00
C GLY A 74 11.22 11.58 6.40
N SER A 75 10.98 12.83 6.76
CA SER A 75 11.39 13.42 8.06
C SER A 75 10.28 13.44 9.11
N HIS A 76 9.12 12.83 8.85
CA HIS A 76 7.94 12.94 9.72
C HIS A 76 7.43 11.55 10.14
N THR A 77 7.01 11.42 11.41
CA THR A 77 6.40 10.20 11.93
C THR A 77 4.92 10.12 11.59
N ILE A 78 4.45 8.90 11.30
CA ILE A 78 3.04 8.55 11.05
C ILE A 78 2.23 8.41 12.36
N VAL A 79 2.91 8.39 13.51
CA VAL A 79 2.32 8.33 14.85
C VAL A 79 1.60 9.66 15.15
N LEU A 80 0.36 9.56 15.61
CA LEU A 80 -0.49 10.68 16.01
C LEU A 80 -0.21 11.11 17.46
N SER A 81 0.03 10.17 18.37
CA SER A 81 0.26 10.47 19.79
C SER A 81 1.41 11.44 20.01
N PHE A 82 1.18 12.47 20.83
CA PHE A 82 2.19 13.48 21.19
C PHE A 82 2.87 14.17 19.99
N ASN A 83 2.20 14.19 18.83
CA ASN A 83 2.72 14.80 17.61
C ASN A 83 2.02 16.13 17.31
N LYS A 84 2.66 16.99 16.50
CA LYS A 84 2.00 18.17 15.93
C LYS A 84 1.12 17.73 14.77
N ASN A 85 -0.12 18.18 14.73
CA ASN A 85 -1.06 17.85 13.64
C ASN A 85 -0.48 18.13 12.25
N GLU A 86 0.30 19.21 12.09
CA GLU A 86 0.97 19.56 10.84
C GLU A 86 2.00 18.50 10.40
N ASN A 87 2.83 18.02 11.33
CA ASN A 87 3.83 16.98 11.05
C ASN A 87 3.16 15.66 10.69
N TRP A 88 2.13 15.28 11.45
CA TRP A 88 1.36 14.06 11.20
C TRP A 88 0.65 14.11 9.84
N THR A 89 -0.03 15.21 9.53
CA THR A 89 -0.69 15.41 8.23
C THR A 89 0.32 15.37 7.08
N LYS A 90 1.53 15.89 7.30
CA LYS A 90 2.61 15.84 6.31
C LYS A 90 3.15 14.43 6.10
N ALA A 91 3.29 13.63 7.16
CA ALA A 91 3.62 12.21 7.05
C ALA A 91 2.56 11.44 6.24
N LEU A 92 1.27 11.69 6.52
CA LEU A 92 0.16 11.09 5.75
C LEU A 92 0.21 11.49 4.27
N LYS A 93 0.48 12.76 3.97
CA LYS A 93 0.65 13.23 2.59
C LYS A 93 1.81 12.52 1.89
N TYR A 94 2.92 12.31 2.57
CA TYR A 94 4.08 11.61 2.01
C TYR A 94 3.79 10.13 1.77
N MET A 95 3.12 9.47 2.70
CA MET A 95 2.65 8.09 2.54
C MET A 95 1.71 7.95 1.33
N LEU A 96 0.74 8.85 1.16
CA LEU A 96 -0.16 8.87 0.00
C LEU A 96 0.59 9.11 -1.31
N CYS A 97 1.63 9.94 -1.30
CA CYS A 97 2.47 10.14 -2.47
C CYS A 97 3.23 8.86 -2.83
N ASN A 98 3.83 8.17 -1.85
CA ASN A 98 4.46 6.86 -2.06
C ASN A 98 3.47 5.85 -2.65
N LEU A 99 2.25 5.79 -2.11
CA LEU A 99 1.18 4.92 -2.65
C LEU A 99 0.84 5.24 -4.11
N LYS A 100 0.81 6.53 -4.49
CA LYS A 100 0.61 6.93 -5.89
C LYS A 100 1.72 6.38 -6.81
N TRP A 101 2.97 6.43 -6.37
CA TRP A 101 4.11 5.90 -7.14
C TRP A 101 4.08 4.38 -7.25
N VAL A 102 3.74 3.70 -6.15
CA VAL A 102 3.48 2.25 -6.13
C VAL A 102 2.37 1.88 -7.12
N LEU A 103 1.26 2.61 -7.12
CA LEU A 103 0.16 2.37 -8.05
C LEU A 103 0.56 2.60 -9.51
N TYR A 104 1.30 3.68 -9.78
CA TYR A 104 1.82 3.97 -11.12
C TYR A 104 2.73 2.84 -11.63
N TRP A 105 3.66 2.39 -10.79
CA TRP A 105 4.51 1.25 -11.10
C TRP A 105 3.68 -0.02 -11.34
N PHE A 106 2.70 -0.30 -10.48
CA PHE A 106 1.86 -1.49 -10.60
C PHE A 106 1.10 -1.52 -11.93
N ILE A 107 0.44 -0.42 -12.30
CA ILE A 107 -0.29 -0.29 -13.58
C ILE A 107 0.65 -0.46 -14.78
N GLY A 108 1.88 0.07 -14.70
CA GLY A 108 2.87 -0.10 -15.77
C GLY A 108 3.37 -1.53 -15.95
N ASN A 109 3.35 -2.34 -14.88
CA ASN A 109 3.81 -3.73 -14.88
C ASN A 109 2.68 -4.74 -15.14
N THR A 110 1.45 -4.41 -14.78
CA THR A 110 0.29 -5.21 -15.15
C THR A 110 -0.28 -4.65 -16.46
N SER A 111 -0.05 -5.33 -17.58
CA SER A 111 -0.94 -5.16 -18.74
C SER A 111 -2.35 -5.41 -18.25
N PHE A 112 -3.14 -4.36 -18.08
CA PHE A 112 -4.53 -4.47 -17.64
C PHE A 112 -5.30 -5.10 -18.80
N ALA A 113 -5.21 -6.42 -18.94
CA ALA A 113 -6.16 -7.16 -19.74
C ALA A 113 -7.48 -7.05 -18.97
N PRO A 114 -8.49 -6.33 -19.47
CA PRO A 114 -9.81 -6.44 -18.89
C PRO A 114 -10.17 -7.93 -18.93
N PRO A 115 -10.86 -8.47 -17.91
CA PRO A 115 -11.31 -9.85 -17.94
C PRO A 115 -12.07 -10.05 -19.25
N SER A 116 -11.47 -10.79 -20.18
CA SER A 116 -12.07 -11.12 -21.45
C SER A 116 -13.35 -11.87 -21.14
N VAL A 117 -14.49 -11.24 -21.39
CA VAL A 117 -15.80 -11.87 -21.30
C VAL A 117 -15.75 -13.09 -22.21
N SER A 118 -15.74 -14.28 -21.63
CA SER A 118 -15.80 -15.55 -22.35
C SER A 118 -17.17 -15.63 -23.03
N LEU A 119 -17.26 -15.13 -24.27
CA LEU A 119 -18.40 -15.38 -25.15
C LEU A 119 -18.38 -16.87 -25.50
N HIS A 120 -19.10 -17.65 -24.70
CA HIS A 120 -19.38 -19.05 -24.98
C HIS A 120 -20.43 -19.12 -26.11
N THR A 121 -20.01 -18.89 -27.36
CA THR A 121 -20.83 -19.26 -28.52
C THR A 121 -20.64 -20.75 -28.76
N GLN A 122 -21.56 -21.56 -28.22
CA GLN A 122 -21.68 -22.97 -28.60
C GLN A 122 -22.07 -23.04 -30.08
N SER A 123 -21.11 -23.39 -30.95
CA SER A 123 -21.41 -23.85 -32.30
C SER A 123 -21.72 -25.34 -32.25
N LEU A 124 -23.00 -25.68 -32.34
CA LEU A 124 -23.49 -27.04 -32.57
C LEU A 124 -22.88 -27.59 -33.87
N LYS A 125 -22.04 -28.63 -33.76
CA LYS A 125 -21.62 -29.43 -34.92
C LYS A 125 -22.76 -30.39 -35.27
N ASN A 126 -23.41 -30.16 -36.41
CA ASN A 126 -24.22 -31.17 -37.08
C ASN A 126 -23.33 -32.36 -37.47
N LYS A 127 -23.67 -33.56 -36.96
CA LYS A 127 -23.18 -34.83 -37.49
C LYS A 127 -23.99 -35.19 -38.73
N SER A 128 -23.30 -35.40 -39.84
CA SER A 128 -23.77 -36.24 -40.95
C SER A 128 -23.38 -37.69 -40.71
#